data_AF-A0A066YXZ5-F1
#
_entry.id   AF-A0A066YXZ5-F1
#
_cell.length_a   1.000
_cell.length_b   1.000
_cell.length_c   1.000
_cell.angle_alpha   90.00
_cell.angle_beta   90.00
_cell.angle_gamma   90.00
#
_symmetry.space_group_name_H-M   'P 1'
#
loop_
_entity.id
_entity.type
_entity.pdbx_description
1 polymer ?
#
loop_
_entity_poly.entity_id
_entity_poly.type
_entity_poly.pdbx_seq_one_letter_code
_entity_poly.pdbx_strand_id
1 'polypeptide(L)'
;MPFAFSTLGLPGQPLDAVLALAAEHGWQGLELRAAPGEPVHTGLSSAERRAAARQFASAAVTPLTVASYVGIAEPGPDAPVRAELLAHLHLAADLGAPYVRVFPRGGDDPAEGAQTAARRLRELAGTAADLGVTVLVETHDSHRSGAALAALLAEAPHPAVGALWDVLHTWLAGETPADSHRLLARASATSRSRTSPPPRTSPRSRSARASCPSPPASACSPPAPGSPGSTRRPGTPPPPPSLPASRPAGPT
;
A
#
# COMPACT_ATOMS: atom_id res chain seq x y z
N MET A 1 -2.65 11.94 9.89
CA MET A 1 -2.70 10.71 9.08
C MET A 1 -1.67 9.75 9.63
N PRO A 2 -1.92 8.43 9.68
CA PRO A 2 -0.86 7.47 9.98
C PRO A 2 0.26 7.60 8.95
N PHE A 3 1.52 7.53 9.40
CA PHE A 3 2.65 7.40 8.50
C PHE A 3 2.76 5.94 8.07
N ALA A 4 3.05 5.73 6.79
CA ALA A 4 3.25 4.42 6.19
C ALA A 4 4.42 4.41 5.21
N PHE A 5 4.96 3.22 4.95
CA PHE A 5 5.95 3.03 3.89
C PHE A 5 5.56 1.86 2.98
N SER A 6 6.18 1.81 1.81
CA SER A 6 5.93 0.77 0.81
C SER A 6 7.01 -0.31 0.86
N THR A 7 6.60 -1.58 0.75
CA THR A 7 7.55 -2.70 0.61
C THR A 7 8.28 -2.70 -0.73
N LEU A 8 7.94 -1.80 -1.66
CA LEU A 8 8.78 -1.48 -2.83
C LEU A 8 10.23 -1.14 -2.43
N GLY A 9 10.43 -0.50 -1.27
CA GLY A 9 11.77 -0.20 -0.75
C GLY A 9 12.46 -1.38 -0.06
N LEU A 10 11.79 -2.53 0.07
CA LEU A 10 12.24 -3.72 0.80
C LEU A 10 11.98 -5.01 -0.02
N PRO A 11 12.49 -5.11 -1.25
CA PRO A 11 12.15 -6.21 -2.16
C PRO A 11 12.52 -7.57 -1.57
N GLY A 12 11.55 -8.50 -1.56
CA GLY A 12 11.74 -9.88 -1.09
C GLY A 12 11.93 -10.04 0.42
N GLN A 13 11.87 -8.95 1.21
CA GLN A 13 12.02 -9.05 2.66
C GLN A 13 10.81 -9.77 3.28
N PRO A 14 11.00 -10.80 4.13
CA PRO A 14 9.92 -11.50 4.80
C PRO A 14 8.97 -10.56 5.57
N LEU A 15 7.67 -10.87 5.58
CA LEU A 15 6.65 -9.99 6.14
C LEU A 15 6.86 -9.70 7.65
N ASP A 16 7.35 -10.66 8.41
CA ASP A 16 7.68 -10.49 9.83
C ASP A 16 8.83 -9.49 10.04
N ALA A 17 9.88 -9.52 9.21
CA ALA A 17 10.97 -8.56 9.24
C ALA A 17 10.48 -7.14 8.87
N VAL A 18 9.62 -7.02 7.86
CA VAL A 18 9.00 -5.73 7.48
C VAL A 18 8.14 -5.17 8.60
N LEU A 19 7.33 -5.99 9.26
CA LEU A 19 6.49 -5.59 10.38
C LEU A 19 7.31 -5.19 11.62
N ALA A 20 8.42 -5.89 11.89
CA ALA A 20 9.35 -5.52 12.95
C ALA A 20 9.96 -4.13 12.68
N LEU A 21 10.38 -3.85 11.44
CA LEU A 21 10.88 -2.53 11.04
C LEU A 21 9.82 -1.44 11.27
N ALA A 22 8.57 -1.72 10.88
CA ALA A 22 7.45 -0.80 11.08
C ALA A 22 7.24 -0.48 12.56
N ALA A 23 7.23 -1.50 13.43
CA ALA A 23 7.05 -1.32 14.86
C ALA A 23 8.22 -0.56 15.51
N GLU A 24 9.46 -0.89 15.15
CA GLU A 24 10.68 -0.27 15.68
C GLU A 24 10.75 1.23 15.36
N HIS A 25 10.32 1.62 14.16
CA HIS A 25 10.43 3.00 13.67
C HIS A 25 9.13 3.79 13.76
N GLY A 26 8.09 3.21 14.37
CA GLY A 26 6.81 3.90 14.60
C GLY A 26 6.04 4.19 13.31
N TRP A 27 6.03 3.26 12.35
CA TRP A 27 5.14 3.29 11.19
C TRP A 27 3.82 2.60 11.51
N GLN A 28 2.70 3.20 11.11
CA GLN A 28 1.36 2.68 11.43
C GLN A 28 0.72 1.88 10.29
N GLY A 29 1.29 1.94 9.08
CA GLY A 29 0.74 1.19 7.96
C GLY A 29 1.77 0.83 6.89
N LEU A 30 1.39 -0.09 6.02
CA LEU A 30 2.20 -0.56 4.90
C LEU A 30 1.43 -0.52 3.59
N GLU A 31 2.09 -0.06 2.54
CA GLU A 31 1.74 -0.41 1.17
C GLU A 31 2.51 -1.67 0.76
N LEU A 32 1.79 -2.68 0.28
CA LEU A 32 2.31 -4.02 0.02
C LEU A 32 2.48 -4.22 -1.47
N ARG A 33 3.73 -4.20 -1.94
CA ARG A 33 4.07 -4.66 -3.29
C ARG A 33 3.56 -6.10 -3.47
N ALA A 34 2.65 -6.30 -4.41
CA ALA A 34 2.10 -7.60 -4.74
C ALA A 34 2.57 -8.07 -6.11
N ALA A 35 3.53 -8.99 -6.12
CA ALA A 35 4.13 -9.53 -7.34
C ALA A 35 4.73 -10.92 -7.10
N PRO A 36 4.98 -11.72 -8.15
CA PRO A 36 5.71 -12.98 -8.01
C PRO A 36 7.07 -12.77 -7.32
N GLY A 37 7.37 -13.63 -6.34
CA GLY A 37 8.60 -13.55 -5.55
C GLY A 37 8.55 -12.59 -4.35
N GLU A 38 7.47 -11.83 -4.17
CA GLU A 38 7.23 -11.03 -2.98
C GLU A 38 6.48 -11.84 -1.91
N PRO A 39 6.63 -11.51 -0.61
CA PRO A 39 5.92 -12.21 0.48
C PRO A 39 4.39 -12.13 0.37
N VAL A 40 3.88 -11.09 -0.29
CA VAL A 40 2.46 -10.89 -0.56
C VAL A 40 2.24 -10.99 -2.06
N HIS A 41 1.46 -11.97 -2.50
CA HIS A 41 1.13 -12.16 -3.91
C HIS A 41 -0.20 -12.91 -4.07
N THR A 42 -0.81 -12.85 -5.25
CA THR A 42 -2.14 -13.45 -5.52
C THR A 42 -2.15 -14.98 -5.43
N GLY A 43 -0.98 -15.62 -5.55
CA GLY A 43 -0.80 -17.06 -5.43
C GLY A 43 -0.81 -17.61 -4.00
N LEU A 44 -0.85 -16.75 -2.97
CA LEU A 44 -0.99 -17.21 -1.58
C LEU A 44 -2.31 -17.96 -1.39
N SER A 45 -2.24 -19.12 -0.74
CA SER A 45 -3.40 -19.88 -0.29
C SER A 45 -4.20 -19.09 0.76
N SER A 46 -5.47 -19.46 0.95
CA SER A 46 -6.30 -18.83 1.99
C SER A 46 -5.72 -18.99 3.40
N ALA A 47 -4.95 -20.06 3.67
CA ALA A 47 -4.30 -20.26 4.96
C ALA A 47 -3.15 -19.26 5.17
N GLU A 48 -2.34 -19.02 4.14
CA GLU A 48 -1.23 -18.05 4.15
C GLU A 48 -1.75 -16.62 4.26
N ARG A 49 -2.80 -16.26 3.51
CA ARG A 49 -3.43 -14.92 3.62
C ARG A 49 -3.96 -14.66 5.03
N ARG A 50 -4.64 -15.64 5.64
CA ARG A 50 -5.07 -15.54 7.05
C ARG A 50 -3.90 -15.44 8.03
N ALA A 51 -2.77 -16.09 7.74
CA ALA A 51 -1.57 -15.97 8.57
C ALA A 51 -0.97 -14.57 8.48
N ALA A 52 -0.83 -14.02 7.26
CA ALA A 52 -0.39 -12.65 7.05
C ALA A 52 -1.30 -11.63 7.75
N ALA A 53 -2.63 -11.76 7.61
CA ALA A 53 -3.59 -10.90 8.31
C ALA A 53 -3.42 -10.93 9.84
N ARG A 54 -3.14 -12.12 10.42
CA ARG A 54 -2.82 -12.23 11.86
C ARG A 54 -1.50 -11.56 12.22
N GLN A 55 -0.48 -11.61 11.36
CA GLN A 55 0.80 -10.93 11.61
C GLN A 55 0.60 -9.39 11.66
N PHE A 56 -0.17 -8.82 10.73
CA PHE A 56 -0.54 -7.40 10.77
C PHE A 56 -1.26 -7.03 12.07
N ALA A 57 -2.27 -7.81 12.45
CA ALA A 57 -3.03 -7.57 13.68
C ALA A 57 -2.15 -7.62 14.93
N SER A 58 -1.25 -8.62 15.03
CA SER A 58 -0.30 -8.76 16.14
C SER A 58 0.72 -7.62 16.21
N ALA A 59 1.16 -7.11 15.06
CA ALA A 59 2.10 -5.99 14.98
C ALA A 59 1.42 -4.63 15.21
N ALA A 60 0.08 -4.57 15.26
CA ALA A 60 -0.70 -3.33 15.27
C ALA A 60 -0.36 -2.39 14.09
N VAL A 61 -0.02 -2.97 12.94
CA VAL A 61 0.28 -2.25 11.68
C VAL A 61 -0.87 -2.48 10.71
N THR A 62 -1.31 -1.42 10.04
CA THR A 62 -2.42 -1.48 9.07
C THR A 62 -1.89 -1.84 7.67
N PRO A 63 -2.34 -2.94 7.03
CA PRO A 63 -2.12 -3.11 5.60
C PRO A 63 -3.00 -2.08 4.87
N LEU A 64 -2.40 -1.03 4.30
CA LEU A 64 -3.16 0.06 3.70
C LEU A 64 -3.56 -0.25 2.26
N THR A 65 -2.63 -0.78 1.48
CA THR A 65 -2.83 -0.92 0.03
C THR A 65 -2.10 -2.14 -0.48
N VAL A 66 -2.77 -2.94 -1.30
CA VAL A 66 -2.12 -3.93 -2.16
C VAL A 66 -1.70 -3.23 -3.45
N ALA A 67 -0.40 -3.02 -3.61
CA ALA A 67 0.21 -2.37 -4.76
C ALA A 67 0.40 -3.38 -5.89
N SER A 68 -0.64 -3.52 -6.73
CA SER A 68 -0.60 -4.35 -7.93
C SER A 68 0.14 -3.67 -9.08
N TYR A 69 0.40 -4.43 -10.14
CA TYR A 69 0.95 -3.93 -11.41
C TYR A 69 -0.07 -3.97 -12.55
N VAL A 70 -1.35 -4.16 -12.24
CA VAL A 70 -2.42 -4.20 -13.24
C VAL A 70 -2.44 -2.88 -14.02
N GLY A 71 -2.40 -2.96 -15.35
CA GLY A 71 -2.63 -1.84 -16.25
C GLY A 71 -4.12 -1.73 -16.58
N ILE A 72 -4.85 -0.85 -15.90
CA ILE A 72 -6.31 -0.79 -16.07
C ILE A 72 -6.72 -0.31 -17.46
N ALA A 73 -5.90 0.52 -18.11
CA ALA A 73 -6.07 0.98 -19.50
C ALA A 73 -5.27 0.14 -20.51
N GLU A 74 -4.63 -0.97 -20.09
CA GLU A 74 -3.74 -1.74 -20.97
C GLU A 74 -4.49 -2.23 -22.24
N PRO A 75 -3.96 -1.96 -23.45
CA PRO A 75 -4.61 -2.37 -24.69
C PRO A 75 -4.83 -3.88 -24.77
N GLY A 76 -5.88 -4.28 -25.49
CA GLY A 76 -6.21 -5.68 -25.71
C GLY A 76 -7.41 -6.18 -24.89
N PRO A 77 -7.55 -7.51 -24.72
CA PRO A 77 -8.77 -8.10 -24.19
C PRO A 77 -9.00 -7.72 -22.72
N ASP A 78 -10.25 -7.49 -22.36
CA ASP A 78 -10.61 -7.10 -20.98
C ASP A 78 -10.47 -8.26 -19.98
N ALA A 79 -10.68 -9.51 -20.42
CA ALA A 79 -10.78 -10.66 -19.52
C ALA A 79 -9.51 -10.91 -18.68
N PRO A 80 -8.28 -10.90 -19.22
CA PRO A 80 -7.07 -11.09 -18.41
C PRO A 80 -6.86 -9.99 -17.37
N VAL A 81 -6.99 -8.71 -17.76
CA VAL A 81 -6.82 -7.55 -16.87
C VAL A 81 -7.85 -7.61 -15.74
N ARG A 82 -9.10 -7.96 -16.06
CA ARG A 82 -10.17 -8.09 -15.07
C ARG A 82 -9.92 -9.24 -14.09
N ALA A 83 -9.50 -10.40 -14.60
CA ALA A 83 -9.18 -11.55 -13.76
C ALA A 83 -8.03 -11.24 -12.79
N GLU A 84 -7.00 -10.54 -13.28
CA GLU A 84 -5.86 -10.12 -12.46
C GLU A 84 -6.27 -9.12 -11.37
N LEU A 85 -7.04 -8.08 -11.72
CA LEU A 85 -7.54 -7.12 -10.74
C LEU A 85 -8.44 -7.81 -9.70
N LEU A 86 -9.32 -8.71 -10.13
CA LEU A 86 -10.17 -9.47 -9.21
C LEU A 86 -9.36 -10.34 -8.24
N ALA A 87 -8.25 -10.94 -8.67
CA ALA A 87 -7.37 -11.68 -7.79
C ALA A 87 -6.74 -10.78 -6.71
N HIS A 88 -6.35 -9.56 -7.07
CA HIS A 88 -5.80 -8.57 -6.13
C HIS A 88 -6.86 -8.00 -5.18
N LEU A 89 -8.11 -7.81 -5.64
CA LEU A 89 -9.23 -7.40 -4.79
C LEU A 89 -9.50 -8.44 -3.70
N HIS A 90 -9.53 -9.73 -4.04
CA HIS A 90 -9.67 -10.80 -3.04
C HIS A 90 -8.47 -10.87 -2.09
N LEU A 91 -7.25 -10.71 -2.61
CA LEU A 91 -6.06 -10.66 -1.77
C LEU A 91 -6.13 -9.50 -0.75
N ALA A 92 -6.51 -8.31 -1.20
CA ALA A 92 -6.69 -7.14 -0.33
C ALA A 92 -7.75 -7.39 0.74
N ALA A 93 -8.92 -7.93 0.35
CA ALA A 93 -9.99 -8.26 1.28
C ALA A 93 -9.55 -9.28 2.34
N ASP A 94 -8.85 -10.35 1.95
CA ASP A 94 -8.35 -11.37 2.87
C ASP A 94 -7.29 -10.84 3.85
N LEU A 95 -6.51 -9.85 3.44
CA LEU A 95 -5.50 -9.18 4.28
C LEU A 95 -6.10 -8.05 5.14
N GLY A 96 -7.33 -7.62 4.85
CA GLY A 96 -7.94 -6.45 5.47
C GLY A 96 -7.42 -5.10 4.93
N ALA A 97 -6.84 -5.09 3.73
CA ALA A 97 -6.37 -3.87 3.08
C ALA A 97 -7.52 -3.14 2.37
N PRO A 98 -7.80 -1.87 2.70
CA PRO A 98 -8.93 -1.14 2.11
C PRO A 98 -8.71 -0.73 0.65
N TYR A 99 -7.47 -0.80 0.14
CA TYR A 99 -7.14 -0.30 -1.19
C TYR A 99 -6.37 -1.32 -2.04
N VAL A 100 -6.63 -1.29 -3.36
CA VAL A 100 -5.78 -1.89 -4.39
C VAL A 100 -5.35 -0.79 -5.35
N ARG A 101 -4.04 -0.61 -5.52
CA ARG A 101 -3.51 0.31 -6.53
C ARG A 101 -3.39 -0.38 -7.88
N VAL A 102 -3.73 0.34 -8.95
CA VAL A 102 -3.51 -0.05 -10.36
C VAL A 102 -2.81 1.08 -11.12
N PHE A 103 -2.09 0.73 -12.18
CA PHE A 103 -1.51 1.69 -13.12
C PHE A 103 -2.48 1.98 -14.27
N PRO A 104 -2.41 3.15 -14.91
CA PRO A 104 -3.15 3.43 -16.13
C PRO A 104 -2.67 2.54 -17.29
N ARG A 105 -1.44 2.70 -17.80
CA ARG A 105 -0.87 1.94 -18.95
C ARG A 105 -1.69 1.98 -20.24
N GLY A 106 -2.23 3.15 -20.59
CA GLY A 106 -3.16 3.33 -21.71
C GLY A 106 -2.59 3.32 -23.13
N GLY A 107 -1.31 2.99 -23.32
CA GLY A 107 -0.66 3.09 -24.63
C GLY A 107 -0.54 4.53 -25.13
N ASP A 108 -0.44 4.68 -26.46
CA ASP A 108 -0.15 5.96 -27.12
C ASP A 108 -1.39 6.82 -27.40
N ASP A 109 -2.59 6.24 -27.38
CA ASP A 109 -3.87 6.98 -27.53
C ASP A 109 -4.49 7.24 -26.15
N PRO A 110 -4.44 8.50 -25.65
CA PRO A 110 -5.00 8.82 -24.34
C PRO A 110 -6.52 8.65 -24.25
N ALA A 111 -7.25 8.89 -25.35
CA ALA A 111 -8.70 8.83 -25.35
C ALA A 111 -9.18 7.37 -25.31
N GLU A 112 -8.57 6.51 -26.12
CA GLU A 112 -8.85 5.07 -26.10
C GLU A 112 -8.48 4.45 -24.76
N GLY A 113 -7.30 4.80 -24.22
CA GLY A 113 -6.85 4.35 -22.91
C GLY A 113 -7.83 4.74 -21.79
N ALA A 114 -8.27 6.00 -21.77
CA ALA A 114 -9.24 6.47 -20.78
C ALA A 114 -10.59 5.72 -20.87
N GLN A 115 -11.10 5.50 -22.08
CA GLN A 115 -12.35 4.75 -22.29
C GLN A 115 -12.23 3.29 -21.84
N THR A 116 -11.09 2.64 -22.13
CA THR A 116 -10.81 1.26 -21.72
C THR A 116 -10.72 1.13 -20.20
N ALA A 117 -10.00 2.04 -19.54
CA ALA A 117 -9.94 2.08 -18.08
C ALA A 117 -11.32 2.31 -17.47
N ALA A 118 -12.08 3.31 -17.93
CA ALA A 118 -13.39 3.64 -17.39
C ALA A 118 -14.38 2.47 -17.54
N ARG A 119 -14.35 1.75 -18.67
CA ARG A 119 -15.16 0.53 -18.87
C ARG A 119 -14.83 -0.54 -17.82
N ARG A 120 -13.55 -0.92 -17.71
CA ARG A 120 -13.11 -1.97 -16.77
C ARG A 120 -13.34 -1.61 -15.31
N LEU A 121 -13.14 -0.34 -14.94
CA LEU A 121 -13.42 0.18 -13.60
C LEU A 121 -14.91 0.08 -13.26
N ARG A 122 -15.81 0.48 -14.18
CA ARG A 122 -17.26 0.38 -13.97
C ARG A 122 -17.71 -1.08 -13.79
N GLU A 123 -17.13 -2.01 -14.54
CA GLU A 123 -17.47 -3.43 -14.43
C GLU A 123 -17.05 -4.07 -13.09
N LEU A 124 -15.91 -3.66 -12.53
CA LEU A 124 -15.37 -4.24 -11.29
C LEU A 124 -15.70 -3.44 -10.03
N ALA A 125 -16.20 -2.22 -10.19
CA ALA A 125 -16.58 -1.32 -9.11
C ALA A 125 -17.54 -1.96 -8.09
N GLY A 126 -18.58 -2.66 -8.56
CA GLY A 126 -19.55 -3.34 -7.69
C GLY A 126 -18.89 -4.43 -6.84
N THR A 127 -18.10 -5.31 -7.47
CA THR A 127 -17.37 -6.37 -6.76
C THR A 127 -16.34 -5.81 -5.78
N ALA A 128 -15.64 -4.73 -6.14
CA ALA A 128 -14.72 -4.06 -5.22
C ALA A 128 -15.47 -3.54 -3.97
N ALA A 129 -16.64 -2.92 -4.14
CA ALA A 129 -17.47 -2.48 -3.02
C ALA A 129 -18.00 -3.64 -2.17
N ASP A 130 -18.45 -4.73 -2.78
CA ASP A 130 -18.93 -5.92 -2.05
C ASP A 130 -17.81 -6.54 -1.18
N LEU A 131 -16.57 -6.46 -1.66
CA LEU A 131 -15.38 -6.87 -0.92
C LEU A 131 -14.90 -5.84 0.12
N GLY A 132 -15.50 -4.64 0.14
CA GLY A 132 -15.08 -3.54 1.02
C GLY A 132 -13.72 -2.93 0.62
N VAL A 133 -13.31 -3.08 -0.64
CA VAL A 133 -12.03 -2.62 -1.17
C VAL A 133 -12.27 -1.52 -2.21
N THR A 134 -11.40 -0.51 -2.23
CA THR A 134 -11.43 0.57 -3.23
C THR A 134 -10.24 0.44 -4.19
N VAL A 135 -10.53 0.45 -5.49
CA VAL A 135 -9.50 0.52 -6.54
C VAL A 135 -9.01 1.96 -6.66
N LEU A 136 -7.70 2.16 -6.53
CA LEU A 136 -7.04 3.44 -6.72
C LEU A 136 -6.21 3.41 -8.00
N VAL A 137 -6.56 4.26 -8.97
CA VAL A 137 -5.74 4.46 -10.17
C VAL A 137 -4.67 5.48 -9.84
N GLU A 138 -3.41 5.11 -10.02
CA GLU A 138 -2.28 6.00 -9.75
C GLU A 138 -2.06 7.01 -10.88
N THR A 139 -1.72 8.27 -10.54
CA THR A 139 -1.17 9.21 -11.53
C THR A 139 0.18 8.69 -12.02
N HIS A 140 0.22 8.14 -13.23
CA HIS A 140 1.40 7.51 -13.81
C HIS A 140 1.30 7.54 -15.34
N ASP A 141 2.39 7.21 -16.04
CA ASP A 141 2.46 6.98 -17.50
C ASP A 141 1.49 7.79 -18.39
N SER A 142 0.40 7.16 -18.86
CA SER A 142 -0.57 7.75 -19.79
C SER A 142 -1.56 8.71 -19.12
N HIS A 143 -1.71 8.64 -17.79
CA HIS A 143 -2.56 9.53 -16.99
C HIS A 143 -1.73 10.20 -15.88
N ARG A 144 -0.62 10.81 -16.29
CA ARG A 144 0.38 11.43 -15.39
C ARG A 144 -0.09 12.69 -14.65
N SER A 145 -1.11 13.38 -15.15
CA SER A 145 -1.61 14.64 -14.56
C SER A 145 -2.87 14.40 -13.72
N GLY A 146 -3.06 15.20 -12.67
CA GLY A 146 -4.27 15.20 -11.87
C GLY A 146 -5.51 15.51 -12.72
N ALA A 147 -5.38 16.37 -13.73
CA ALA A 147 -6.47 16.67 -14.67
C ALA A 147 -6.87 15.44 -15.50
N ALA A 148 -5.90 14.70 -16.06
CA ALA A 148 -6.17 13.51 -16.85
C ALA A 148 -6.83 12.40 -16.00
N LEU A 149 -6.29 12.16 -14.80
CA LEU A 149 -6.87 11.17 -13.90
C LEU A 149 -8.27 11.60 -13.40
N ALA A 150 -8.49 12.88 -13.09
CA ALA A 150 -9.81 13.36 -12.70
C ALA A 150 -10.86 13.18 -13.81
N ALA A 151 -10.48 13.42 -15.07
CA ALA A 151 -11.35 13.17 -16.22
C ALA A 151 -11.69 11.68 -16.36
N LEU A 152 -10.70 10.79 -16.25
CA LEU A 152 -10.93 9.34 -16.24
C LEU A 152 -11.91 8.91 -15.13
N LEU A 153 -11.72 9.40 -13.91
CA LEU A 153 -12.57 9.05 -12.77
C LEU A 153 -14.01 9.56 -12.92
N ALA A 154 -14.22 10.66 -13.65
CA ALA A 154 -15.56 11.16 -13.96
C ALA A 154 -16.36 10.23 -14.89
N GLU A 155 -15.68 9.43 -15.72
CA GLU A 155 -16.28 8.42 -16.61
C GLU A 155 -16.58 7.09 -15.90
N ALA A 156 -16.06 6.91 -14.68
CA ALA A 156 -16.29 5.73 -13.84
C ALA A 156 -16.68 6.09 -12.39
N PRO A 157 -17.76 6.87 -12.18
CA PRO A 157 -18.12 7.36 -10.86
C PRO A 157 -18.61 6.22 -9.97
N HIS A 158 -17.83 5.86 -8.95
CA HIS A 158 -18.21 4.82 -7.98
C HIS A 158 -17.43 4.96 -6.65
N PRO A 159 -18.02 4.70 -5.47
CA PRO A 159 -17.32 4.79 -4.17
C PRO A 159 -16.13 3.88 -3.99
N ALA A 160 -16.11 2.75 -4.69
CA ALA A 160 -14.97 1.83 -4.69
C ALA A 160 -13.94 2.14 -5.80
N VAL A 161 -13.97 3.34 -6.39
CA VAL A 161 -13.00 3.79 -7.40
C VAL A 161 -12.47 5.18 -7.01
N GLY A 162 -11.16 5.37 -7.06
CA GLY A 162 -10.53 6.63 -6.68
C GLY A 162 -9.14 6.83 -7.28
N ALA A 163 -8.48 7.90 -6.84
CA ALA A 163 -7.11 8.23 -7.25
C ALA A 163 -6.09 7.81 -6.17
N LEU A 164 -4.94 7.29 -6.61
CA LEU A 164 -3.69 7.37 -5.87
C LEU A 164 -2.85 8.50 -6.49
N TRP A 165 -2.47 9.48 -5.68
CA TRP A 165 -1.72 10.63 -6.18
C TRP A 165 -0.22 10.44 -5.95
N ASP A 166 0.51 10.18 -7.02
CA ASP A 166 1.96 10.31 -7.06
C ASP A 166 2.34 11.75 -7.43
N VAL A 167 2.95 12.44 -6.46
CA VAL A 167 3.37 13.83 -6.59
C VAL A 167 4.38 14.01 -7.72
N LEU A 168 5.33 13.08 -7.89
CA LEU A 168 6.37 13.15 -8.91
C LEU A 168 5.74 13.19 -10.31
N HIS A 169 4.78 12.32 -10.59
CA HIS A 169 4.16 12.24 -11.91
C HIS A 169 3.39 13.51 -12.28
N THR A 170 2.63 14.05 -11.34
CA THR A 170 1.90 15.31 -11.56
C THR A 170 2.84 16.52 -11.71
N TRP A 171 3.93 16.57 -10.95
CA TRP A 171 4.96 17.59 -11.09
C TRP A 171 5.64 17.52 -12.46
N LEU A 172 6.02 16.30 -12.90
CA LEU A 172 6.56 16.09 -14.24
C LEU A 172 5.55 16.45 -15.33
N ALA A 173 4.25 16.43 -15.05
CA ALA A 173 3.19 16.86 -15.96
C ALA A 173 2.98 18.40 -15.96
N GLY A 174 3.76 19.14 -15.18
CA GLY A 174 3.68 20.59 -15.08
C GLY A 174 2.63 21.11 -14.09
N GLU A 175 2.03 20.24 -13.27
CA GLU A 175 1.07 20.65 -12.24
C GLU A 175 1.77 21.03 -10.93
N THR A 176 1.24 22.04 -10.25
CA THR A 176 1.62 22.31 -8.86
C THR A 176 0.93 21.32 -7.93
N PRO A 177 1.50 20.98 -6.76
CA PRO A 177 0.83 20.12 -5.80
C PRO A 177 -0.55 20.64 -5.37
N ALA A 178 -0.72 21.97 -5.30
CA ALA A 178 -2.01 22.58 -4.97
C ALA A 178 -3.07 22.33 -6.06
N ASP A 179 -2.69 22.41 -7.34
CA ASP A 179 -3.59 22.14 -8.45
C ASP A 179 -3.99 20.67 -8.52
N SER A 180 -3.01 19.75 -8.46
CA SER A 180 -3.28 18.31 -8.47
C SER A 180 -4.17 17.91 -7.30
N HIS A 181 -3.90 18.41 -6.09
CA HIS A 181 -4.74 18.17 -4.92
C HIS A 181 -6.18 18.66 -5.16
N ARG A 182 -6.37 19.88 -5.67
CA ARG A 182 -7.71 20.45 -5.95
C ARG A 182 -8.49 19.62 -6.96
N LEU A 183 -7.83 19.14 -8.02
CA LEU A 183 -8.43 18.33 -9.07
C LEU A 183 -8.84 16.95 -8.54
N LEU A 184 -7.92 16.26 -7.86
CA LEU A 184 -8.12 14.89 -7.39
C LEU A 184 -9.00 14.80 -6.15
N ALA A 185 -8.98 15.80 -5.25
CA ALA A 185 -9.87 15.85 -4.10
C ALA A 185 -11.35 15.90 -4.52
N ARG A 186 -11.66 16.64 -5.59
CA ARG A 186 -13.02 16.71 -6.15
C ARG A 186 -13.44 15.37 -6.76
N ALA A 187 -12.59 14.77 -7.59
CA ALA A 187 -12.86 13.47 -8.21
C ALA A 187 -13.07 12.37 -7.16
N SER A 188 -12.25 12.37 -6.10
CA SER A 188 -12.31 11.39 -5.01
C SER A 188 -13.41 11.68 -3.96
N ALA A 189 -14.02 12.86 -3.99
CA ALA A 189 -15.18 13.19 -3.17
C ALA A 189 -16.48 12.74 -3.85
N THR A 190 -16.56 12.84 -5.18
CA THR A 190 -17.67 12.32 -5.98
C THR A 190 -17.79 10.79 -5.85
N SER A 191 -16.67 10.07 -5.73
CA SER A 191 -16.72 8.65 -5.43
C SER A 191 -17.17 8.37 -3.99
N ARG A 192 -16.60 9.04 -2.98
CA ARG A 192 -16.83 8.76 -1.54
C ARG A 192 -18.26 8.91 -0.98
N SER A 193 -19.29 9.12 -1.78
CA SER A 193 -20.68 9.24 -1.32
C SER A 193 -21.31 7.89 -0.91
N ARG A 194 -20.79 7.26 0.15
CA ARG A 194 -21.44 6.37 1.15
C ARG A 194 -20.46 5.30 1.65
N THR A 195 -19.79 5.59 2.77
CA THR A 195 -19.36 4.55 3.72
C THR A 195 -19.68 5.07 5.12
N SER A 196 -20.58 4.37 5.82
CA SER A 196 -20.81 4.61 7.25
C SER A 196 -19.53 4.33 8.02
N PRO A 197 -19.17 5.13 9.04
CA PRO A 197 -18.04 4.82 9.89
C PRO A 197 -18.26 3.44 10.55
N PRO A 198 -17.20 2.68 10.85
CA PRO A 198 -17.33 1.43 11.58
C PRO A 198 -18.03 1.69 12.93
N PRO A 199 -18.83 0.75 13.44
CA PRO A 199 -19.53 0.94 14.69
C PRO A 199 -18.50 1.22 15.80
N ARG A 200 -18.63 2.38 16.44
CA ARG A 200 -17.89 2.68 17.67
C ARG A 200 -18.26 1.62 18.68
N THR A 201 -17.32 0.73 18.99
CA THR A 201 -17.44 -0.15 20.16
C THR A 201 -17.30 0.72 21.39
N SER A 202 -18.45 1.12 21.95
CA SER A 202 -18.48 1.73 23.28
C SER A 202 -18.02 0.67 24.29
N PRO A 203 -17.02 0.94 25.15
CA PRO A 203 -16.70 0.04 26.23
C PRO A 203 -17.87 0.07 27.21
N ARG A 204 -18.65 -1.02 27.26
CA ARG A 204 -19.65 -1.21 28.31
C ARG A 204 -18.94 -1.14 29.65
N SER A 205 -19.27 -0.14 30.43
CA SER A 205 -18.89 0.01 31.84
C SER A 205 -19.34 -1.22 32.62
N ARG A 206 -18.40 -2.07 33.04
CA ARG A 206 -18.63 -2.98 34.17
C ARG A 206 -18.25 -2.25 35.44
N SER A 207 -19.24 -1.66 36.09
CA SER A 207 -19.19 -1.35 37.52
C SER A 207 -19.45 -2.64 38.29
N ALA A 208 -18.41 -3.21 38.88
CA ALA A 208 -18.55 -4.08 40.05
C ALA A 208 -17.33 -3.84 40.95
N ARG A 209 -17.54 -3.08 42.02
CA ARG A 209 -16.62 -2.97 43.15
C ARG A 209 -16.46 -4.35 43.80
N ALA A 210 -15.23 -4.78 43.99
CA ALA A 210 -14.87 -5.69 45.07
C ALA A 210 -13.43 -5.37 45.50
N SER A 211 -13.30 -5.13 46.80
CA SER A 211 -12.13 -4.60 47.50
C SER A 211 -10.91 -5.54 47.47
N CYS A 212 -9.72 -4.95 47.49
CA CYS A 212 -8.45 -5.62 47.78
C CYS A 212 -8.43 -6.23 49.19
N PRO A 213 -7.55 -7.22 49.41
CA PRO A 213 -6.50 -7.00 50.41
C PRO A 213 -5.09 -7.37 49.89
N SER A 214 -4.10 -6.55 50.27
CA SER A 214 -2.67 -6.75 50.02
C SER A 214 -2.07 -7.84 50.92
N PRO A 215 -0.98 -8.51 50.47
CA PRO A 215 0.02 -9.09 51.38
C PRO A 215 1.45 -8.53 51.12
N PRO A 216 2.43 -8.82 52.02
CA PRO A 216 3.42 -7.85 52.48
C PRO A 216 4.75 -7.84 51.71
N ALA A 217 5.51 -6.78 51.98
CA ALA A 217 6.85 -6.52 51.47
C ALA A 217 7.88 -7.56 51.90
N SER A 218 8.72 -7.98 50.94
CA SER A 218 10.01 -8.61 51.20
C SER A 218 11.08 -7.95 50.34
N ALA A 219 12.14 -7.54 51.04
CA ALA A 219 13.30 -6.84 50.53
C ALA A 219 14.18 -7.75 49.66
N CYS A 220 14.72 -7.20 48.57
CA CYS A 220 15.95 -7.71 47.98
C CYS A 220 16.73 -6.53 47.37
N SER A 221 18.00 -6.44 47.77
CA SER A 221 18.96 -5.35 47.56
C SER A 221 19.33 -5.09 46.08
N PRO A 222 19.84 -3.89 45.75
CA PRO A 222 20.30 -3.58 44.40
C PRO A 222 21.69 -4.16 44.11
N PRO A 223 22.00 -4.56 42.86
CA PRO A 223 23.38 -4.85 42.48
C PRO A 223 24.18 -3.57 42.21
N ALA A 224 25.48 -3.64 42.56
CA ALA A 224 26.51 -2.61 42.48
C ALA A 224 26.93 -2.25 41.03
N PRO A 225 27.63 -1.12 40.80
CA PRO A 225 27.93 -0.61 39.46
C PRO A 225 29.13 -1.32 38.82
N GLY A 226 28.96 -1.77 37.56
CA GLY A 226 30.04 -2.28 36.72
C GLY A 226 30.72 -1.17 35.91
N SER A 227 32.05 -1.15 35.97
CA SER A 227 32.99 -0.25 35.27
C SER A 227 32.98 -0.39 33.72
N PRO A 228 33.53 0.59 32.97
CA PRO A 228 33.19 0.84 31.58
C PRO A 228 33.94 -0.07 30.59
N GLY A 229 33.19 -0.70 29.69
CA GLY A 229 33.72 -1.41 28.53
C GLY A 229 34.08 -0.46 27.38
N SER A 230 35.37 -0.47 27.03
CA SER A 230 36.02 0.10 25.84
C SER A 230 35.12 0.27 24.60
N THR A 231 34.95 1.53 24.18
CA THR A 231 34.47 1.93 22.85
C THR A 231 35.43 1.46 21.75
N ARG A 232 34.97 0.57 20.87
CA ARG A 232 35.63 0.28 19.58
C ARG A 232 34.88 1.05 18.49
N ARG A 233 35.56 2.00 17.85
CA ARG A 233 35.08 2.71 16.66
C ARG A 233 34.82 1.70 15.52
N PRO A 234 33.72 1.80 14.76
CA PRO A 234 33.59 1.07 13.51
C PRO A 234 34.60 1.63 12.50
N GLY A 235 35.42 0.74 11.93
CA GLY A 235 36.36 1.05 10.87
C GLY A 235 35.64 1.35 9.55
N THR A 236 36.25 2.22 8.75
CA THR A 236 35.79 2.62 7.42
C THR A 236 35.61 1.41 6.49
N PRO A 237 34.51 1.28 5.73
CA PRO A 237 34.37 0.21 4.76
C PRO A 237 35.32 0.42 3.55
N PRO A 238 35.83 -0.66 2.93
CA PRO A 238 36.70 -0.57 1.76
C PRO A 238 35.94 -0.06 0.52
N PRO A 239 36.65 0.55 -0.45
CA PRO A 239 36.02 1.04 -1.68
C PRO A 239 35.53 -0.09 -2.58
N PRO A 240 34.50 0.15 -3.41
CA PRO A 240 33.95 -0.86 -4.32
C PRO A 240 34.93 -1.19 -5.46
N PRO A 241 34.83 -2.41 -6.05
CA PRO A 241 35.68 -2.83 -7.15
C PRO A 241 35.36 -2.08 -8.45
N SER A 242 36.42 -1.73 -9.20
CA SER A 242 36.34 -1.06 -10.50
C SER A 242 35.71 -1.97 -11.56
N LEU A 243 34.73 -1.45 -12.29
CA LEU A 243 34.10 -2.12 -13.45
C LEU A 243 35.10 -2.23 -14.62
N PRO A 244 35.13 -3.34 -15.37
CA PRO A 244 35.98 -3.49 -16.54
C PRO A 244 35.47 -2.64 -17.72
N ALA A 245 36.41 -1.99 -18.42
CA ALA A 245 36.14 -1.18 -19.60
C ALA A 245 35.55 -2.01 -20.75
N SER A 246 34.43 -1.53 -21.32
CA SER A 246 33.82 -2.10 -22.52
C SER A 246 34.75 -1.93 -23.74
N ARG A 247 35.07 -3.04 -24.42
CA ARG A 247 35.73 -3.02 -25.74
C ARG A 247 34.68 -2.67 -26.81
N PRO A 248 35.04 -1.86 -27.83
CA PRO A 248 34.11 -1.55 -28.92
C PRO A 248 33.91 -2.74 -29.85
N ALA A 249 32.67 -2.95 -30.29
CA ALA A 249 32.32 -3.91 -31.32
C ALA A 249 32.83 -3.43 -32.69
N GLY A 250 33.55 -4.31 -33.40
CA GLY A 250 33.92 -4.11 -34.81
C GLY A 250 32.77 -4.50 -35.74
N PRO A 251 32.77 -4.01 -37.00
CA PRO A 251 31.63 -4.17 -37.90
C PRO A 251 31.67 -5.50 -38.65
N THR A 252 30.47 -6.05 -38.89
CA THR A 252 30.15 -6.98 -39.99
C THR A 252 28.88 -6.51 -40.65
#